data_AF-B8FHV0-F1
#
_entry.id   AF-B8FHV0-F1
#
_cell.length_a   1.000
_cell.length_b   1.000
_cell.length_c   1.000
_cell.angle_alpha   90.00
_cell.angle_beta   90.00
_cell.angle_gamma   90.00
#
_symmetry.space_group_name_H-M   'P 1'
#
loop_
_entity.id
_entity.type
_entity.pdbx_description
1 polymer ?
#
loop_
_entity_poly.entity_id
_entity_poly.type
_entity_poly.pdbx_seq_one_letter_code
_entity_poly.pdbx_strand_id
1 'polypeptide(L)'
;MFYQFQPGSRSIMTRPEPREVSTSYTSIILNYVANVHPEIDLDLLVSRISEHNEYFIRPAPGKIPEQVYLRHLTNPRLWISNRLVADITSSLEALIDDPMLGYKVGRWSPNCGAFVKNSLLVPFLGVGPVLGRAPEIHEKYTRIKKVEILINKPGWLRIRKTHKPEAIITYFMILSWIGMAEAYVELAGVASPKVSVEVDPRENNAYFLDIKYTRTRLTARFRNRLAWWLLPAHTRESLIATDQIVSEEYDYAVTEEKMEDMLELQRSGIAAYYAHKIEDILSIINKK
;
A
#
# COMPACT_ATOMS: atom_id res chain seq x y z
N MET A 1 -5.79 -22.71 -10.43
CA MET A 1 -6.09 -22.51 -11.87
C MET A 1 -5.20 -21.37 -12.33
N PHE A 2 -4.11 -21.67 -13.03
CA PHE A 2 -3.15 -20.66 -13.49
C PHE A 2 -3.65 -20.03 -14.79
N TYR A 3 -3.83 -18.71 -14.81
CA TYR A 3 -4.23 -17.99 -16.02
C TYR A 3 -2.99 -17.67 -16.87
N GLN A 4 -2.99 -18.12 -18.12
CA GLN A 4 -2.02 -17.71 -19.13
C GLN A 4 -2.27 -16.25 -19.52
N PHE A 5 -1.33 -15.37 -19.19
CA PHE A 5 -1.24 -14.03 -19.79
C PHE A 5 -0.82 -14.21 -21.26
N GLN A 6 -1.66 -13.75 -22.20
CA GLN A 6 -1.25 -13.69 -23.61
C GLN A 6 -0.41 -12.43 -23.86
N PRO A 7 0.80 -12.55 -24.44
CA PRO A 7 1.61 -11.39 -24.79
C PRO A 7 1.15 -10.80 -26.13
N GLY A 8 0.80 -9.51 -26.09
CA GLY A 8 1.08 -8.55 -27.16
C GLY A 8 0.17 -8.56 -28.38
N SER A 9 -0.91 -7.77 -28.35
CA SER A 9 -1.35 -7.04 -29.53
C SER A 9 -0.62 -5.68 -29.56
N ARG A 10 0.20 -5.45 -30.59
CA ARG A 10 0.77 -4.12 -30.87
C ARG A 10 -0.36 -3.21 -31.32
N SER A 11 -1.03 -2.58 -30.36
CA SER A 11 -1.95 -1.46 -30.60
C SER A 11 -1.17 -0.31 -31.23
N ILE A 12 -1.69 0.23 -32.33
CA ILE A 12 -1.23 1.48 -32.94
C ILE A 12 -1.49 2.57 -31.89
N MET A 13 -0.45 2.91 -31.13
CA MET A 13 -0.56 3.88 -30.04
C MET A 13 -0.86 5.26 -30.60
N THR A 14 -2.07 5.72 -30.35
CA THR A 14 -2.32 7.15 -30.13
C THR A 14 -1.33 7.65 -29.08
N ARG A 15 -0.70 8.80 -29.33
CA ARG A 15 0.34 9.37 -28.45
C ARG A 15 -0.15 9.35 -26.98
N PRO A 16 0.65 8.85 -26.02
CA PRO A 16 0.23 8.79 -24.62
C PRO A 16 -0.16 10.19 -24.12
N GLU A 17 -1.27 10.30 -23.40
CA GLU A 17 -1.72 11.59 -22.90
C GLU A 17 -0.68 12.09 -21.88
N PRO A 18 -0.16 13.32 -22.03
CA PRO A 18 0.71 13.86 -21.02
C PRO A 18 -0.14 14.06 -19.77
N ARG A 19 0.14 13.28 -18.71
CA ARG A 19 -0.43 13.34 -17.33
C ARG A 19 -1.50 12.30 -17.01
N GLU A 20 -1.13 11.03 -17.07
CA GLU A 20 -2.03 9.90 -16.78
C GLU A 20 -1.99 9.49 -15.30
N VAL A 21 -0.80 9.48 -14.71
CA VAL A 21 -0.54 8.98 -13.35
C VAL A 21 0.33 9.96 -12.60
N SER A 22 -0.03 10.29 -11.36
CA SER A 22 0.86 11.02 -10.45
C SER A 22 2.04 10.15 -10.05
N THR A 23 3.21 10.75 -9.98
CA THR A 23 4.44 10.13 -9.46
C THR A 23 4.30 9.61 -8.02
N SER A 24 3.23 9.97 -7.28
CA SER A 24 2.97 9.46 -5.93
C SER A 24 2.89 7.93 -5.84
N TYR A 25 2.43 7.25 -6.89
CA TYR A 25 2.45 5.77 -6.93
C TYR A 25 3.86 5.24 -7.25
N THR A 26 4.52 5.82 -8.25
CA THR A 26 5.91 5.46 -8.61
C THR A 26 6.89 5.70 -7.47
N SER A 27 6.67 6.74 -6.66
CA SER A 27 7.50 7.01 -5.50
C SER A 27 7.35 5.94 -4.41
N ILE A 28 6.20 5.26 -4.28
CA ILE A 28 6.08 4.10 -3.40
C ILE A 28 7.02 2.99 -3.87
N ILE A 29 6.97 2.67 -5.16
CA ILE A 29 7.81 1.63 -5.79
C ILE A 29 9.28 1.94 -5.55
N LEU A 30 9.71 3.15 -5.92
CA LEU A 30 11.11 3.57 -5.83
C LEU A 30 11.61 3.64 -4.39
N ASN A 31 10.79 4.14 -3.44
CA ASN A 31 11.17 4.14 -2.03
C ASN A 31 11.29 2.73 -1.47
N TYR A 32 10.40 1.80 -1.84
CA TYR A 32 10.53 0.41 -1.42
C TYR A 32 11.86 -0.18 -1.92
N VAL A 33 12.15 -0.06 -3.22
CA VAL A 33 13.37 -0.61 -3.82
C VAL A 33 14.61 0.02 -3.18
N ALA A 34 14.65 1.34 -2.99
CA ALA A 34 15.78 2.01 -2.37
C ALA A 34 16.08 1.52 -0.93
N ASN A 35 15.05 1.10 -0.18
CA ASN A 35 15.21 0.65 1.20
C ASN A 35 15.43 -0.86 1.33
N VAL A 36 14.82 -1.66 0.45
CA VAL A 36 14.81 -3.13 0.56
C VAL A 36 15.82 -3.78 -0.40
N HIS A 37 16.12 -3.12 -1.51
CA HIS A 37 17.05 -3.56 -2.56
C HIS A 37 18.08 -2.46 -2.88
N PRO A 38 18.89 -2.02 -1.89
CA PRO A 38 19.85 -0.93 -2.06
C PRO A 38 20.95 -1.22 -3.10
N GLU A 39 21.12 -2.49 -3.50
CA GLU A 39 22.01 -2.91 -4.57
C GLU A 39 21.58 -2.44 -5.97
N ILE A 40 20.31 -2.04 -6.14
CA ILE A 40 19.79 -1.55 -7.42
C ILE A 40 20.04 -0.05 -7.55
N ASP A 41 20.85 0.34 -8.53
CA ASP A 41 21.04 1.73 -8.92
C ASP A 41 19.79 2.26 -9.64
N LEU A 42 18.91 2.89 -8.85
CA LEU A 42 17.65 3.45 -9.33
C LEU A 42 17.84 4.62 -10.31
N ASP A 43 18.88 5.43 -10.14
CA ASP A 43 19.16 6.54 -11.07
C ASP A 43 19.53 5.97 -12.44
N LEU A 44 20.45 5.00 -12.48
CA LEU A 44 20.85 4.34 -13.72
C LEU A 44 19.68 3.59 -14.38
N LEU A 45 18.85 2.89 -13.59
CA LEU A 45 17.66 2.19 -14.10
C LEU A 45 16.70 3.16 -14.77
N VAL A 46 16.35 4.27 -14.09
CA VAL A 46 15.42 5.26 -14.62
C VAL A 46 15.99 5.96 -15.86
N SER A 47 17.27 6.33 -15.83
CA SER A 47 17.94 6.93 -17.00
C SER A 47 17.91 6.00 -18.21
N ARG A 48 18.25 4.72 -18.06
CA ARG A 48 18.22 3.75 -19.17
C ARG A 48 16.82 3.57 -19.76
N ILE A 49 15.80 3.45 -18.90
CA ILE A 49 14.40 3.36 -19.36
C ILE A 49 14.01 4.63 -20.11
N SER A 50 14.40 5.80 -19.58
CA SER A 50 14.07 7.09 -20.16
C SER A 50 14.77 7.37 -21.48
N GLU A 51 16.00 6.88 -21.66
CA GLU A 51 16.77 6.97 -22.90
C GLU A 51 16.23 6.01 -23.95
N HIS A 52 16.05 4.74 -23.58
CA HIS A 52 15.62 3.72 -24.52
C HIS A 52 14.22 3.98 -25.09
N ASN A 53 13.31 4.50 -24.27
CA ASN A 53 11.91 4.70 -24.65
C ASN A 53 11.53 6.18 -24.86
N GLU A 54 12.52 7.08 -24.89
CA GLU A 54 12.33 8.51 -25.18
C GLU A 54 11.31 9.20 -24.26
N TYR A 55 11.41 8.97 -22.94
CA TYR A 55 10.55 9.64 -21.98
C TYR A 55 11.04 11.04 -21.62
N PHE A 56 10.12 12.01 -21.69
CA PHE A 56 10.42 13.41 -21.36
C PHE A 56 9.38 14.03 -20.43
N ILE A 57 9.83 14.85 -19.49
CA ILE A 57 9.02 15.81 -18.76
C ILE A 57 8.86 17.06 -19.63
N ARG A 58 7.61 17.50 -19.80
CA ARG A 58 7.31 18.81 -20.40
C ARG A 58 7.27 19.86 -19.29
N PRO A 59 8.29 20.73 -19.18
CA PRO A 59 8.24 21.87 -18.28
C PRO A 59 7.19 22.92 -18.71
N ALA A 60 7.12 24.02 -17.96
CA ALA A 60 6.28 25.17 -18.30
C ALA A 60 6.47 25.63 -19.77
N PRO A 61 5.45 26.23 -20.41
CA PRO A 61 5.54 26.69 -21.80
C PRO A 61 6.80 27.51 -22.07
N GLY A 62 7.49 27.23 -23.18
CA GLY A 62 8.73 27.90 -23.57
C GLY A 62 10.02 27.24 -23.06
N LYS A 63 9.94 26.20 -22.22
CA LYS A 63 11.10 25.40 -21.82
C LYS A 63 11.23 24.13 -22.66
N ILE A 64 12.47 23.73 -22.93
CA ILE A 64 12.81 22.53 -23.69
C ILE A 64 12.40 21.29 -22.87
N PRO A 65 11.77 20.26 -23.47
CA PRO A 65 11.52 18.99 -22.80
C PRO A 65 12.80 18.41 -22.20
N GLU A 66 12.71 17.97 -20.95
CA GLU A 66 13.83 17.37 -20.24
C GLU A 66 13.60 15.87 -20.13
N GLN A 67 14.67 15.07 -20.22
CA GLN A 67 14.58 13.63 -20.01
C GLN A 67 14.08 13.29 -18.60
N VAL A 68 13.42 12.15 -18.44
CA VAL A 68 12.99 11.71 -17.11
C VAL A 68 14.19 11.19 -16.31
N TYR A 69 14.34 11.70 -15.09
CA TYR A 69 15.36 11.29 -14.13
C TYR A 69 14.68 10.89 -12.82
N LEU A 70 15.40 10.20 -11.92
CA LEU A 70 14.86 9.77 -10.63
C LEU A 70 14.26 10.93 -9.82
N ARG A 71 14.91 12.10 -9.82
CA ARG A 71 14.41 13.33 -9.17
C ARG A 71 13.01 13.76 -9.62
N HIS A 72 12.61 13.41 -10.85
CA HIS A 72 11.27 13.71 -11.35
C HIS A 72 10.25 12.74 -10.74
N LEU A 73 10.62 11.48 -10.58
CA LEU A 73 9.74 10.42 -10.07
C LEU A 73 9.55 10.47 -8.55
N THR A 74 10.45 11.14 -7.82
CA THR A 74 10.31 11.39 -6.38
C THR A 74 9.52 12.66 -6.06
N ASN A 75 9.23 13.52 -7.03
CA ASN A 75 8.43 14.73 -6.83
C ASN A 75 6.92 14.44 -7.01
N PRO A 76 6.10 14.44 -5.95
CA PRO A 76 4.69 14.02 -5.99
C PRO A 76 3.78 14.95 -6.80
N ARG A 77 4.26 16.15 -7.17
CA ARG A 77 3.51 17.13 -7.98
C ARG A 77 3.59 16.84 -9.48
N LEU A 78 4.51 15.98 -9.89
CA LEU A 78 4.66 15.61 -11.29
C LEU A 78 3.68 14.51 -11.68
N TRP A 79 3.38 14.52 -12.97
CA TRP A 79 2.49 13.60 -13.63
C TRP A 79 3.23 12.99 -14.80
N ILE A 80 3.10 11.69 -14.96
CA ILE A 80 3.82 10.87 -15.94
C ILE A 80 2.85 9.99 -16.73
N SER A 81 3.34 9.36 -17.78
CA SER A 81 2.58 8.35 -18.52
C SER A 81 2.47 7.06 -17.70
N ASN A 82 1.35 6.35 -17.84
CA ASN A 82 1.18 5.02 -17.28
C ASN A 82 2.17 4.01 -17.87
N ARG A 83 2.58 4.20 -19.13
CA ARG A 83 3.60 3.37 -19.77
C ARG A 83 4.96 3.45 -19.08
N LEU A 84 5.41 4.65 -18.69
CA LEU A 84 6.65 4.78 -17.92
C LEU A 84 6.58 4.00 -16.60
N VAL A 85 5.42 4.00 -15.92
CA VAL A 85 5.23 3.19 -14.72
C VAL A 85 5.33 1.70 -15.04
N ALA A 86 4.71 1.24 -16.13
CA ALA A 86 4.77 -0.15 -16.57
C ALA A 86 6.21 -0.58 -16.87
N ASP A 87 6.96 0.21 -17.64
CA ASP A 87 8.35 -0.08 -18.00
C ASP A 87 9.27 -0.12 -16.77
N ILE A 88 9.07 0.78 -15.81
CA ILE A 88 9.77 0.74 -14.52
C ILE A 88 9.45 -0.56 -13.78
N THR A 89 8.17 -0.91 -13.65
CA THR A 89 7.79 -2.14 -12.92
C THR A 89 8.32 -3.40 -13.60
N SER A 90 8.26 -3.49 -14.93
CA SER A 90 8.78 -4.64 -15.68
C SER A 90 10.30 -4.74 -15.60
N SER A 91 11.02 -3.62 -15.60
CA SER A 91 12.47 -3.63 -15.41
C SER A 91 12.86 -4.08 -14.00
N LEU A 92 12.08 -3.68 -12.98
CA LEU A 92 12.29 -4.14 -11.61
C LEU A 92 11.97 -5.63 -11.44
N GLU A 93 10.88 -6.13 -12.03
CA GLU A 93 10.55 -7.57 -12.03
C GLU A 93 11.62 -8.41 -12.75
N ALA A 94 12.32 -7.85 -13.74
CA ALA A 94 13.43 -8.53 -14.40
C ALA A 94 14.72 -8.56 -13.56
N LEU A 95 14.92 -7.59 -12.67
CA LEU A 95 16.10 -7.48 -11.81
C LEU A 95 15.92 -8.18 -10.46
N ILE A 96 14.69 -8.22 -9.96
CA ILE A 96 14.33 -8.81 -8.67
C ILE A 96 13.48 -10.04 -8.95
N ASP A 97 14.06 -11.23 -8.81
CA ASP A 97 13.38 -12.51 -8.97
C ASP A 97 12.45 -12.80 -7.77
N ASP A 98 11.39 -12.00 -7.65
CA ASP A 98 10.37 -12.12 -6.61
C ASP A 98 8.97 -11.99 -7.23
N PRO A 99 8.23 -13.11 -7.40
CA PRO A 99 6.89 -13.07 -7.98
C PRO A 99 5.88 -12.29 -7.11
N MET A 100 6.22 -12.00 -5.85
CA MET A 100 5.41 -11.24 -4.91
C MET A 100 5.90 -9.79 -4.74
N LEU A 101 6.83 -9.31 -5.58
CA LEU A 101 7.39 -7.97 -5.47
C LEU A 101 6.31 -6.88 -5.43
N GLY A 102 5.36 -6.93 -6.37
CA GLY A 102 4.26 -5.97 -6.43
C GLY A 102 3.43 -5.94 -5.14
N TYR A 103 3.19 -7.12 -4.55
CA TYR A 103 2.47 -7.26 -3.28
C TYR A 103 3.26 -6.62 -2.13
N LYS A 104 4.56 -6.91 -2.01
CA LYS A 104 5.43 -6.35 -0.96
C LYS A 104 5.54 -4.82 -1.07
N VAL A 105 5.65 -4.29 -2.28
CA VAL A 105 5.61 -2.85 -2.56
C VAL A 105 4.28 -2.25 -2.12
N GLY A 106 3.16 -2.90 -2.44
CA GLY A 106 1.83 -2.49 -1.98
C GLY A 106 1.73 -2.43 -0.45
N ARG A 107 2.21 -3.49 0.22
CA ARG A 107 2.26 -3.59 1.69
C ARG A 107 3.10 -2.50 2.35
N TRP A 108 4.16 -2.07 1.66
CA TRP A 108 5.03 -0.99 2.12
C TRP A 108 4.41 0.41 2.01
N SER A 109 3.36 0.58 1.21
CA SER A 109 2.76 1.90 0.93
C SER A 109 2.46 2.78 2.15
N PRO A 110 2.05 2.27 3.34
CA PRO A 110 1.82 3.14 4.50
C PRO A 110 3.08 3.81 5.05
N ASN A 111 4.28 3.33 4.70
CA ASN A 111 5.56 3.94 5.08
C ASN A 111 5.97 5.09 4.16
N CYS A 112 5.28 5.31 3.03
CA CYS A 112 5.64 6.32 2.05
C CYS A 112 4.92 7.65 2.32
N GLY A 113 5.66 8.76 2.34
CA GLY A 113 5.19 10.06 2.85
C GLY A 113 3.86 10.60 2.31
N ALA A 114 3.48 10.28 1.07
CA ALA A 114 2.17 10.67 0.50
C ALA A 114 0.98 9.93 1.16
N PHE A 115 1.22 8.75 1.74
CA PHE A 115 0.21 7.85 2.28
C PHE A 115 0.28 7.69 3.79
N VAL A 116 1.41 8.08 4.42
CA VAL A 116 1.59 8.10 5.89
C VAL A 116 0.46 8.85 6.59
N LYS A 117 0.03 10.01 6.08
CA LYS A 117 -1.07 10.78 6.70
C LYS A 117 -2.38 9.99 6.76
N ASN A 118 -2.72 9.27 5.70
CA ASN A 118 -3.90 8.41 5.70
C ASN A 118 -3.72 7.23 6.65
N SER A 119 -2.51 6.65 6.70
CA SER A 119 -2.17 5.55 7.62
C SER A 119 -2.36 5.93 9.10
N LEU A 120 -2.13 7.19 9.46
CA LEU A 120 -2.31 7.69 10.84
C LEU A 120 -3.79 7.75 11.25
N LEU A 121 -4.70 7.97 10.30
CA LEU A 121 -6.14 8.10 10.56
C LEU A 121 -6.88 6.76 10.58
N VAL A 122 -6.31 5.72 9.95
CA VAL A 122 -6.92 4.38 9.85
C VAL A 122 -7.26 3.77 11.21
N PRO A 123 -6.39 3.78 12.24
CA PRO A 123 -6.74 3.21 13.55
C PRO A 123 -7.98 3.87 14.16
N PHE A 124 -8.15 5.18 13.98
CA PHE A 124 -9.26 5.97 14.54
C PHE A 124 -10.55 5.73 13.77
N LEU A 125 -10.51 5.92 12.45
CA LEU A 125 -11.71 5.91 11.61
C LEU A 125 -12.15 4.49 11.21
N GLY A 126 -11.22 3.54 11.20
CA GLY A 126 -11.44 2.18 10.71
C GLY A 126 -11.36 2.08 9.19
N VAL A 127 -11.46 0.84 8.69
CA VAL A 127 -11.27 0.50 7.27
C VAL A 127 -12.29 1.19 6.36
N GLY A 128 -13.59 1.05 6.67
CA GLY A 128 -14.68 1.52 5.81
C GLY A 128 -14.63 3.01 5.50
N PRO A 129 -14.49 3.91 6.50
CA PRO A 129 -14.37 5.34 6.25
C PRO A 129 -13.08 5.76 5.51
N VAL A 130 -11.96 5.07 5.71
CA VAL A 130 -10.70 5.42 5.01
C VAL A 130 -10.70 4.90 3.57
N LEU A 131 -10.94 3.61 3.38
CA LEU A 131 -10.95 3.00 2.05
C LEU A 131 -12.21 3.36 1.25
N GLY A 132 -13.31 3.73 1.91
CA GLY A 132 -14.50 4.27 1.26
C GLY A 132 -14.26 5.62 0.56
N ARG A 133 -13.21 6.35 0.94
CA ARG A 133 -12.74 7.57 0.26
C ARG A 133 -11.74 7.29 -0.86
N ALA A 134 -11.46 6.03 -1.16
CA ALA A 134 -10.55 5.66 -2.25
C ALA A 134 -10.93 6.32 -3.59
N PRO A 135 -12.21 6.49 -4.00
CA PRO A 135 -12.56 7.23 -5.21
C PRO A 135 -12.03 8.66 -5.23
N GLU A 136 -12.34 9.45 -4.20
CA GLU A 136 -11.92 10.86 -4.06
C GLU A 136 -10.40 11.01 -4.07
N ILE A 137 -9.70 10.06 -3.43
CA ILE A 137 -8.24 10.05 -3.37
C ILE A 137 -7.68 9.67 -4.73
N HIS A 138 -8.19 8.62 -5.38
CA HIS A 138 -7.68 8.15 -6.66
C HIS A 138 -7.83 9.20 -7.76
N GLU A 139 -8.95 9.90 -7.85
CA GLU A 139 -9.17 10.96 -8.85
C GLU A 139 -8.10 12.06 -8.80
N LYS A 140 -7.46 12.30 -7.64
CA LYS A 140 -6.37 13.27 -7.49
C LYS A 140 -5.04 12.79 -8.07
N TYR A 141 -4.85 11.47 -8.18
CA TYR A 141 -3.55 10.86 -8.50
C TYR A 141 -3.55 10.08 -9.81
N THR A 142 -4.69 9.88 -10.46
CA THR A 142 -4.77 9.15 -11.74
C THR A 142 -5.94 9.61 -12.59
N ARG A 143 -5.74 9.55 -13.91
CA ARG A 143 -6.76 9.84 -14.92
C ARG A 143 -7.10 8.63 -15.79
N ILE A 144 -6.42 7.51 -15.57
CA ILE A 144 -6.56 6.29 -16.39
C ILE A 144 -7.54 5.29 -15.78
N LYS A 145 -8.16 5.60 -14.64
CA LYS A 145 -9.15 4.72 -14.02
C LYS A 145 -10.18 5.48 -13.22
N LYS A 146 -11.37 4.90 -13.16
CA LYS A 146 -12.45 5.25 -12.23
C LYS A 146 -12.47 4.23 -11.10
N VAL A 147 -12.77 4.68 -9.89
CA VAL A 147 -12.90 3.81 -8.71
C VAL A 147 -14.29 4.02 -8.12
N GLU A 148 -15.00 2.93 -7.88
CA GLU A 148 -16.38 2.95 -7.38
C GLU A 148 -16.49 2.03 -6.16
N ILE A 149 -17.15 2.49 -5.10
CA ILE A 149 -17.44 1.64 -3.94
C ILE A 149 -18.80 0.97 -4.17
N LEU A 150 -18.79 -0.35 -4.37
CA LEU A 150 -20.02 -1.12 -4.60
C LEU A 150 -20.65 -1.59 -3.30
N ILE A 151 -19.82 -1.95 -2.33
CA ILE A 151 -20.25 -2.43 -1.01
C ILE A 151 -19.36 -1.75 0.02
N ASN A 152 -19.97 -1.09 1.01
CA ASN A 152 -19.28 -0.55 2.18
C ASN A 152 -20.07 -0.91 3.44
N LYS A 153 -19.83 -2.12 3.95
CA LYS A 153 -20.52 -2.67 5.11
C LYS A 153 -19.53 -3.08 6.20
N PRO A 154 -19.98 -3.19 7.45
CA PRO A 154 -19.24 -3.89 8.51
C PRO A 154 -18.51 -5.15 8.01
N GLY A 155 -17.18 -5.15 8.01
CA GLY A 155 -16.36 -6.33 7.68
C GLY A 155 -16.27 -6.68 6.19
N TRP A 156 -16.86 -5.89 5.31
CA TRP A 156 -16.77 -6.11 3.87
C TRP A 156 -16.83 -4.81 3.07
N LEU A 157 -15.79 -4.61 2.25
CA LEU A 157 -15.70 -3.54 1.28
C LEU A 157 -15.46 -4.16 -0.10
N ARG A 158 -16.26 -3.79 -1.11
CA ARG A 158 -16.04 -4.16 -2.51
C ARG A 158 -15.85 -2.90 -3.34
N ILE A 159 -14.71 -2.82 -4.01
CA ILE A 159 -14.33 -1.70 -4.85
C ILE A 159 -14.28 -2.17 -6.29
N ARG A 160 -14.89 -1.44 -7.22
CA ARG A 160 -14.71 -1.63 -8.65
C ARG A 160 -13.70 -0.62 -9.17
N LYS A 161 -12.71 -1.08 -9.93
CA LYS A 161 -11.73 -0.24 -10.64
C LYS A 161 -11.92 -0.45 -12.13
N THR A 162 -12.39 0.57 -12.84
CA THR A 162 -12.54 0.53 -14.31
C THR A 162 -11.45 1.38 -14.94
N HIS A 163 -10.65 0.78 -15.81
CA HIS A 163 -9.52 1.43 -16.44
C HIS A 163 -9.88 1.93 -17.84
N LYS A 164 -9.25 3.01 -18.32
CA LYS A 164 -9.36 3.39 -19.72
C LYS A 164 -8.79 2.26 -20.62
N PRO A 165 -9.33 2.02 -21.83
CA PRO A 165 -8.86 0.95 -22.71
C PRO A 165 -7.36 0.96 -23.01
N GLU A 166 -6.74 2.13 -23.06
CA GLU A 166 -5.33 2.33 -23.32
C GLU A 166 -4.41 2.15 -22.10
N ALA A 167 -4.99 1.97 -20.90
CA ALA A 167 -4.22 1.80 -19.68
C ALA A 167 -3.52 0.42 -19.66
N ILE A 168 -2.21 0.45 -19.41
CA ILE A 168 -1.37 -0.73 -19.24
C ILE A 168 -1.45 -1.15 -17.77
N ILE A 169 -2.09 -2.30 -17.53
CA ILE A 169 -2.26 -2.93 -16.23
C ILE A 169 -1.42 -4.19 -16.18
N THR A 170 -0.38 -4.16 -15.35
CA THR A 170 0.52 -5.31 -15.16
C THR A 170 0.09 -6.14 -13.95
N TYR A 171 0.56 -7.39 -13.89
CA TYR A 171 0.33 -8.25 -12.72
C TYR A 171 0.91 -7.65 -11.43
N PHE A 172 2.10 -7.04 -11.52
CA PHE A 172 2.69 -6.22 -10.45
C PHE A 172 1.68 -5.21 -9.88
N MET A 173 1.01 -4.44 -10.74
CA MET A 173 0.06 -3.42 -10.30
C MET A 173 -1.12 -4.04 -9.56
N ILE A 174 -1.64 -5.17 -10.05
CA ILE A 174 -2.73 -5.89 -9.39
C ILE A 174 -2.30 -6.37 -8.00
N LEU A 175 -1.14 -7.01 -7.88
CA LEU A 175 -0.58 -7.44 -6.60
C LEU A 175 -0.37 -6.26 -5.64
N SER A 176 0.10 -5.12 -6.16
CA SER A 176 0.28 -3.92 -5.33
C SER A 176 -1.03 -3.38 -4.75
N TRP A 177 -2.16 -3.54 -5.46
CA TRP A 177 -3.47 -3.15 -4.94
C TRP A 177 -3.90 -4.05 -3.80
N ILE A 178 -3.63 -5.35 -3.91
CA ILE A 178 -3.90 -6.34 -2.86
C ILE A 178 -3.08 -5.99 -1.61
N GLY A 179 -1.76 -5.86 -1.77
CA GLY A 179 -0.85 -5.55 -0.66
C GLY A 179 -1.18 -4.22 0.03
N MET A 180 -1.54 -3.19 -0.76
CA MET A 180 -1.99 -1.91 -0.22
C MET A 180 -3.28 -2.07 0.59
N ALA A 181 -4.30 -2.73 0.04
CA ALA A 181 -5.56 -2.93 0.75
C ALA A 181 -5.36 -3.69 2.07
N GLU A 182 -4.59 -4.79 2.06
CA GLU A 182 -4.29 -5.55 3.27
C GLU A 182 -3.55 -4.72 4.31
N ALA A 183 -2.53 -3.95 3.91
CA ALA A 183 -1.82 -3.07 4.83
C ALA A 183 -2.74 -2.04 5.48
N TYR A 184 -3.63 -1.42 4.72
CA TYR A 184 -4.61 -0.50 5.29
C TYR A 184 -5.61 -1.19 6.22
N VAL A 185 -5.98 -2.44 5.97
CA VAL A 185 -6.89 -3.18 6.85
C VAL A 185 -6.19 -3.60 8.14
N GLU A 186 -4.95 -4.07 8.06
CA GLU A 186 -4.14 -4.39 9.24
C GLU A 186 -3.84 -3.17 10.10
N LEU A 187 -3.64 -2.01 9.49
CA LEU A 187 -3.52 -0.75 10.22
C LEU A 187 -4.79 -0.37 10.98
N ALA A 188 -5.94 -0.90 10.58
CA ALA A 188 -7.17 -0.81 11.36
C ALA A 188 -7.25 -1.92 12.43
N GLY A 189 -6.15 -2.60 12.74
CA GLY A 189 -6.03 -3.60 13.79
C GLY A 189 -6.54 -4.99 13.45
N VAL A 190 -6.77 -5.32 12.18
CA VAL A 190 -7.25 -6.65 11.74
C VAL A 190 -6.05 -7.58 11.51
N ALA A 191 -6.03 -8.79 12.06
CA ALA A 191 -4.89 -9.72 11.91
C ALA A 191 -4.80 -10.34 10.52
N SER A 192 -5.96 -10.72 9.97
CA SER A 192 -6.04 -11.60 8.80
C SER A 192 -7.08 -11.10 7.81
N PRO A 193 -6.87 -9.92 7.19
CA PRO A 193 -7.72 -9.51 6.08
C PRO A 193 -7.66 -10.53 4.94
N LYS A 194 -8.78 -10.73 4.25
CA LYS A 194 -8.83 -11.46 2.99
C LYS A 194 -9.09 -10.48 1.86
N VAL A 195 -8.10 -10.30 1.00
CA VAL A 195 -8.22 -9.44 -0.18
C VAL A 195 -8.10 -10.27 -1.44
N SER A 196 -9.05 -10.12 -2.36
CA SER A 196 -9.07 -10.80 -3.65
C SER A 196 -9.34 -9.83 -4.78
N VAL A 197 -8.80 -10.13 -5.96
CA VAL A 197 -9.07 -9.40 -7.19
C VAL A 197 -9.72 -10.33 -8.21
N GLU A 198 -10.83 -9.91 -8.77
CA GLU A 198 -11.56 -10.60 -9.84
C GLU A 198 -11.70 -9.66 -11.04
N VAL A 199 -11.58 -10.17 -12.26
CA VAL A 199 -11.92 -9.40 -13.47
C VAL A 199 -13.44 -9.29 -13.55
N ASP A 200 -13.96 -8.12 -13.92
CA ASP A 200 -15.38 -7.94 -14.20
C ASP A 200 -15.74 -8.65 -15.51
N PRO A 201 -16.60 -9.69 -15.49
CA PRO A 201 -16.91 -10.45 -16.71
C PRO A 201 -17.66 -9.61 -17.76
N ARG A 202 -18.12 -8.40 -17.41
CA ARG A 202 -18.84 -7.48 -18.30
C ARG A 202 -17.92 -6.48 -18.98
N GLU A 203 -16.73 -6.24 -18.44
CA GLU A 203 -15.77 -5.22 -18.90
C GLU A 203 -14.34 -5.74 -18.68
N ASN A 204 -13.61 -6.08 -19.75
CA ASN A 204 -12.26 -6.66 -19.67
C ASN A 204 -11.20 -5.73 -19.04
N ASN A 205 -11.53 -4.45 -18.89
CA ASN A 205 -10.75 -3.38 -18.29
C ASN A 205 -11.22 -3.01 -16.87
N ALA A 206 -12.17 -3.76 -16.30
CA ALA A 206 -12.66 -3.54 -14.95
C ALA A 206 -12.33 -4.70 -14.00
N TYR A 207 -12.06 -4.35 -12.75
CA TYR A 207 -11.64 -5.29 -11.71
C TYR A 207 -12.44 -5.04 -10.44
N PHE A 208 -12.88 -6.11 -9.80
CA PHE A 208 -13.40 -6.08 -8.44
C PHE A 208 -12.27 -6.38 -7.46
N LEU A 209 -12.08 -5.49 -6.49
CA LEU A 209 -11.24 -5.70 -5.33
C LEU A 209 -12.16 -5.93 -4.12
N ASP A 210 -12.25 -7.17 -3.68
CA ASP A 210 -13.01 -7.58 -2.51
C ASP A 210 -12.10 -7.61 -1.29
N ILE A 211 -12.52 -6.91 -0.22
CA ILE A 211 -11.78 -6.76 1.02
C ILE A 211 -12.71 -7.22 2.15
N LYS A 212 -12.45 -8.41 2.69
CA LYS A 212 -13.19 -9.00 3.80
C LYS A 212 -12.34 -9.01 5.06
N TYR A 213 -12.92 -8.61 6.19
CA TYR A 213 -12.19 -8.47 7.43
C TYR A 213 -13.08 -8.63 8.66
N THR A 214 -12.53 -9.17 9.73
CA THR A 214 -13.20 -9.19 11.04
C THR A 214 -13.13 -7.80 11.65
N ARG A 215 -14.25 -7.31 12.19
CA ARG A 215 -14.27 -6.00 12.87
C ARG A 215 -13.45 -6.05 14.14
N THR A 216 -12.70 -4.98 14.37
CA THR A 216 -11.82 -4.83 15.52
C THR A 216 -12.26 -3.65 16.38
N ARG A 217 -12.29 -3.89 17.70
CA ARG A 217 -12.60 -2.86 18.69
C ARG A 217 -11.54 -1.75 18.63
N LEU A 218 -11.94 -0.52 18.93
CA LEU A 218 -11.06 0.66 18.84
C LEU A 218 -9.75 0.45 19.62
N THR A 219 -9.82 -0.13 20.82
CA THR A 219 -8.67 -0.44 21.67
C THR A 219 -7.67 -1.38 21.00
N ALA A 220 -8.15 -2.46 20.37
CA ALA A 220 -7.33 -3.35 19.56
C ALA A 220 -6.67 -2.61 18.38
N ARG A 221 -7.39 -1.69 17.72
CA ARG A 221 -6.81 -0.88 16.62
C ARG A 221 -5.64 -0.02 17.08
N PHE A 222 -5.77 0.65 18.23
CA PHE A 222 -4.68 1.45 18.80
C PHE A 222 -3.50 0.60 19.23
N ARG A 223 -3.75 -0.51 19.93
CA ARG A 223 -2.69 -1.42 20.36
C ARG A 223 -1.95 -1.99 19.17
N ASN A 224 -2.67 -2.43 18.14
CA ASN A 224 -2.09 -2.97 16.92
C ASN A 224 -1.33 -1.91 16.13
N ARG A 225 -1.77 -0.64 16.14
CA ARG A 225 -0.99 0.47 15.58
C ARG A 225 0.31 0.71 16.34
N LEU A 226 0.27 0.72 17.67
CA LEU A 226 1.47 0.85 18.51
C LEU A 226 2.43 -0.31 18.27
N ALA A 227 1.92 -1.54 18.23
CA ALA A 227 2.68 -2.73 17.86
C ALA A 227 3.29 -2.58 16.46
N TRP A 228 2.57 -2.00 15.51
CA TRP A 228 3.07 -1.77 14.16
C TRP A 228 4.27 -0.81 14.10
N TRP A 229 4.34 0.16 15.00
CA TRP A 229 5.47 1.09 15.12
C TRP A 229 6.62 0.55 15.97
N LEU A 230 6.31 -0.20 17.02
CA LEU A 230 7.28 -0.55 18.05
C LEU A 230 7.85 -1.96 17.89
N LEU A 231 7.14 -2.86 17.18
CA LEU A 231 7.48 -4.29 17.15
C LEU A 231 7.88 -4.78 15.75
N PRO A 232 8.83 -5.72 15.66
CA PRO A 232 9.16 -6.44 14.43
C PRO A 232 7.97 -7.20 13.84
N ALA A 233 7.99 -7.44 12.52
CA ALA A 233 6.86 -8.00 11.79
C ALA A 233 6.27 -9.30 12.37
N HIS A 234 7.14 -10.27 12.69
CA HIS A 234 6.76 -11.57 13.25
C HIS A 234 6.09 -11.45 14.64
N THR A 235 6.49 -10.46 15.46
CA THR A 235 5.90 -10.22 16.78
C THR A 235 4.51 -9.60 16.67
N ARG A 236 4.25 -8.83 15.61
CA ARG A 236 2.93 -8.20 15.37
C ARG A 236 1.86 -9.25 15.10
N GLU A 237 2.15 -10.23 14.26
CA GLU A 237 1.19 -11.27 13.87
C GLU A 237 0.67 -12.05 15.07
N SER A 238 1.55 -12.46 16.00
CA SER A 238 1.16 -13.13 17.24
C SER A 238 0.29 -12.23 18.13
N LEU A 239 0.64 -10.95 18.27
CA LEU A 239 -0.06 -10.01 19.15
C LEU A 239 -1.45 -9.63 18.64
N ILE A 240 -1.63 -9.57 17.31
CA ILE A 240 -2.93 -9.33 16.70
C ILE A 240 -3.80 -10.60 16.74
N ALA A 241 -3.21 -11.79 16.55
CA ALA A 241 -3.93 -13.06 16.64
C ALA A 241 -4.50 -13.30 18.05
N THR A 242 -3.73 -13.03 19.11
CA THR A 242 -4.23 -13.11 20.50
C THR A 242 -5.40 -12.17 20.74
N ASP A 243 -5.40 -10.97 20.15
CA ASP A 243 -6.49 -10.02 20.32
C ASP A 243 -7.77 -10.45 19.62
N GLN A 244 -7.65 -11.12 18.47
CA GLN A 244 -8.81 -11.68 17.80
C GLN A 244 -9.47 -12.76 18.65
N ILE A 245 -8.68 -13.67 19.23
CA ILE A 245 -9.18 -14.70 20.16
C ILE A 245 -9.90 -14.05 21.35
N VAL A 246 -9.28 -13.07 22.01
CA VAL A 246 -9.89 -12.36 23.15
C VAL A 246 -11.17 -11.62 22.73
N SER A 247 -11.20 -11.03 21.53
CA SER A 247 -12.38 -10.31 21.05
C SER A 247 -13.53 -11.24 20.64
N GLU A 248 -13.22 -12.46 20.18
CA GLU A 248 -14.21 -13.51 19.84
C GLU A 248 -14.75 -14.20 21.10
N GLU A 249 -13.94 -14.35 22.16
CA GLU A 249 -14.36 -14.93 23.44
C GLU A 249 -15.16 -13.96 24.34
N TYR A 250 -14.95 -12.64 24.20
CA TYR A 250 -15.55 -11.63 25.10
C TYR A 250 -16.57 -10.71 24.42
N ASP A 251 -17.55 -11.27 23.70
CA ASP A 251 -18.64 -10.50 23.06
C ASP A 251 -19.78 -10.08 24.02
N TYR A 252 -19.44 -9.66 25.25
CA TYR A 252 -20.39 -9.05 26.19
C TYR A 252 -19.94 -7.65 26.60
N ALA A 253 -20.85 -6.69 26.41
CA ALA A 253 -20.86 -5.30 26.88
C ALA A 253 -19.64 -4.86 27.72
N VAL A 254 -18.77 -4.05 27.10
CA VAL A 254 -17.72 -3.32 27.83
C VAL A 254 -18.39 -2.14 28.52
N THR A 255 -18.60 -2.26 29.83
CA THR A 255 -18.91 -1.12 30.71
C THR A 255 -17.63 -0.29 30.95
N GLU A 256 -17.77 0.98 31.34
CA GLU A 256 -16.62 1.89 31.62
C GLU A 256 -15.58 1.27 32.56
N GLU A 257 -16.04 0.53 33.57
CA GLU A 257 -15.22 -0.18 34.56
C GLU A 257 -14.26 -1.21 33.90
N LYS A 258 -14.74 -2.00 32.93
CA LYS A 258 -13.90 -2.95 32.18
C LYS A 258 -12.90 -2.25 31.26
N MET A 259 -13.17 -1.00 30.89
CA MET A 259 -12.27 -0.19 30.07
C MET A 259 -11.10 0.33 30.91
N GLU A 260 -11.32 0.68 32.18
CA GLU A 260 -10.25 1.03 33.13
C GLU A 260 -9.35 -0.17 33.43
N ASP A 261 -9.92 -1.35 33.73
CA ASP A 261 -9.15 -2.58 33.96
C ASP A 261 -8.27 -2.95 32.77
N MET A 262 -8.79 -2.82 31.55
CA MET A 262 -8.02 -3.04 30.32
C MET A 262 -6.92 -2.01 30.11
N LEU A 263 -7.16 -0.74 30.44
CA LEU A 263 -6.15 0.31 30.36
C LEU A 263 -5.05 0.10 31.40
N GLU A 264 -5.39 -0.42 32.57
CA GLU A 264 -4.44 -0.77 33.62
C GLU A 264 -3.59 -1.99 33.24
N LEU A 265 -4.19 -3.01 32.63
CA LEU A 265 -3.48 -4.15 32.05
C LEU A 265 -2.57 -3.75 30.87
N GLN A 266 -2.99 -2.76 30.07
CA GLN A 266 -2.14 -2.20 29.00
C GLN A 266 -0.99 -1.37 29.58
N ARG A 267 -1.23 -0.57 30.63
CA ARG A 267 -0.17 0.18 31.31
C ARG A 267 0.87 -0.76 31.91
N SER A 268 0.44 -1.86 32.53
CA SER A 268 1.35 -2.85 33.12
C SER A 268 2.12 -3.63 32.05
N GLY A 269 1.48 -4.04 30.96
CA GLY A 269 2.15 -4.73 29.84
C GLY A 269 3.13 -3.85 29.07
N ILE A 270 2.77 -2.59 28.80
CA ILE A 270 3.66 -1.62 28.16
C ILE A 270 4.83 -1.26 29.10
N ALA A 271 4.56 -1.06 30.40
CA ALA A 271 5.60 -0.81 31.39
C ALA A 271 6.56 -2.00 31.51
N ALA A 272 6.07 -3.24 31.51
CA ALA A 272 6.90 -4.44 31.53
C ALA A 272 7.79 -4.57 30.29
N TYR A 273 7.25 -4.26 29.09
CA TYR A 273 8.04 -4.27 27.86
C TYR A 273 9.15 -3.21 27.88
N TYR A 274 8.83 -1.97 28.29
CA TYR A 274 9.84 -0.91 28.40
C TYR A 274 10.84 -1.16 29.53
N ALA A 275 10.44 -1.76 30.65
CA ALA A 275 11.34 -2.18 31.72
C ALA A 275 12.37 -3.20 31.20
N HIS A 276 11.93 -4.22 30.46
CA HIS A 276 12.82 -5.21 29.87
C HIS A 276 13.78 -4.59 28.83
N LYS A 277 13.29 -3.65 28.01
CA LYS A 277 14.14 -2.91 27.06
C LYS A 277 15.15 -2.00 27.73
N ILE A 278 14.78 -1.36 28.85
CA ILE A 278 15.68 -0.54 29.66
C ILE A 278 16.74 -1.42 30.31
N GLU A 279 16.39 -2.59 30.83
CA GLU A 279 17.36 -3.57 31.36
C GLU A 279 18.34 -4.05 30.29
N ASP A 280 17.86 -4.36 29.08
CA ASP A 280 18.74 -4.73 27.95
C ASP A 280 19.73 -3.60 27.64
N ILE A 281 19.27 -2.34 27.59
CA ILE A 281 20.11 -1.16 27.33
C ILE A 281 21.12 -0.94 28.46
N LEU A 282 20.69 -1.04 29.72
CA LEU A 282 21.57 -0.91 30.88
C LEU A 282 22.61 -2.03 30.95
N SER A 283 22.27 -3.25 30.53
CA SER A 283 23.21 -4.38 30.45
C SER A 283 24.30 -4.16 29.40
N ILE A 284 23.99 -3.44 28.31
CA ILE A 284 24.94 -3.07 27.27
C ILE A 284 25.85 -1.94 27.76
N ILE A 285 25.30 -0.97 28.50
CA ILE A 285 26.06 0.14 29.09
C ILE A 285 27.05 -0.39 30.15
N ASN A 286 26.63 -1.31 31.01
CA ASN A 286 27.45 -1.87 32.08
C ASN A 286 28.50 -2.91 31.63
N LYS A 287 28.51 -3.29 30.34
CA LYS A 287 29.52 -4.18 29.73
C LYS A 287 30.63 -3.42 28.99
N LYS A 288 30.62 -2.08 29.01
CA LYS A 288 31.70 -1.22 28.55
C LYS A 288 32.39 -0.57 29.74
#